data_AF-A0A8J3IDH6-F1
#
_entry.id   AF-A0A8J3IDH6-F1
#
_cell.length_a   1.000
_cell.length_b   1.000
_cell.length_c   1.000
_cell.angle_alpha   90.00
_cell.angle_beta   90.00
_cell.angle_gamma   90.00
#
_symmetry.space_group_name_H-M   'P 1'
#
loop_
_entity.id
_entity.type
_entity.pdbx_description
1 polymer ?
#
loop_
_entity_poly.entity_id
_entity_poly.type
_entity_poly.pdbx_seq_one_letter_code
_entity_poly.pdbx_strand_id
1 'polypeptide(L)'
;MEEHRYAELVKIRDYASLPYLRECAAAIIKVTEATSVRQVAAHGLFKKVRRKMISEWIDRYEQEGLEGLKIKPGRGKKPAFSPCTRKY
;
A
#
# COMPACT_ATOMS: atom_id res chain seq x y z
N MET A 1 4.53 -22.24 5.82
CA MET A 1 3.77 -21.20 6.56
C MET A 1 3.75 -19.84 5.85
N GLU A 2 4.71 -19.52 4.96
CA GLU A 2 4.72 -18.26 4.18
C GLU A 2 3.91 -18.31 2.87
N GLU A 3 3.70 -19.51 2.31
CA GLU A 3 3.00 -19.72 1.03
C GLU A 3 1.56 -19.18 1.03
N HIS A 4 0.84 -19.26 2.16
CA HIS A 4 -0.52 -18.73 2.27
C HIS A 4 -0.56 -17.21 2.09
N ARG A 5 0.41 -16.48 2.67
CA ARG A 5 0.50 -15.02 2.55
C ARG A 5 0.83 -14.60 1.12
N TYR A 6 1.73 -15.35 0.46
CA TYR A 6 2.06 -15.12 -0.94
C TYR A 6 0.82 -15.33 -1.84
N ALA A 7 0.09 -16.44 -1.63
CA ALA A 7 -1.12 -16.74 -2.39
C ALA A 7 -2.23 -15.67 -2.20
N GLU A 8 -2.37 -15.13 -1.00
CA GLU A 8 -3.28 -14.00 -0.72
C GLU A 8 -2.89 -12.74 -1.49
N LEU A 9 -1.59 -12.38 -1.48
CA LEU A 9 -1.09 -11.22 -2.24
C LEU A 9 -1.30 -11.41 -3.74
N VAL A 10 -1.10 -12.62 -4.27
CA VAL A 10 -1.37 -12.94 -5.68
C VAL A 10 -2.86 -12.75 -6.01
N LYS A 11 -3.77 -13.26 -5.16
CA LYS A 11 -5.21 -13.05 -5.35
C LYS A 11 -5.58 -11.56 -5.36
N ILE A 12 -5.02 -10.78 -4.44
CA ILE A 12 -5.28 -9.33 -4.38
C ILE A 12 -4.71 -8.62 -5.61
N ARG A 13 -3.49 -8.97 -6.04
CA ARG A 13 -2.87 -8.42 -7.26
C ARG A 13 -3.76 -8.62 -8.48
N ASP A 14 -4.34 -9.80 -8.63
CA ASP A 14 -5.08 -10.19 -9.85
C ASP A 14 -6.54 -9.74 -9.82
N TYR A 15 -7.21 -9.83 -8.67
CA TYR A 15 -8.67 -9.67 -8.57
C TYR A 15 -9.15 -8.46 -7.76
N ALA A 16 -8.27 -7.73 -7.06
CA ALA A 16 -8.75 -6.61 -6.25
C ALA A 16 -9.39 -5.53 -7.13
N SER A 17 -10.55 -5.05 -6.69
CA SER A 17 -11.31 -3.99 -7.38
C SER A 17 -10.57 -2.65 -7.38
N LEU A 18 -9.80 -2.37 -6.33
CA LEU A 18 -9.04 -1.13 -6.17
C LEU A 18 -7.65 -1.24 -6.81
N PRO A 19 -7.30 -0.39 -7.79
CA PRO A 19 -5.97 -0.37 -8.42
C PRO A 19 -4.83 -0.23 -7.40
N TYR A 20 -5.04 0.58 -6.35
CA TYR A 20 -4.07 0.79 -5.28
C TYR A 20 -3.66 -0.52 -4.59
N LEU A 21 -4.62 -1.39 -4.29
CA LEU A 21 -4.33 -2.67 -3.62
C LEU A 21 -3.54 -3.60 -4.52
N ARG A 22 -3.82 -3.59 -5.83
CA ARG A 22 -3.06 -4.36 -6.82
C ARG A 22 -1.61 -3.90 -6.89
N GLU A 23 -1.38 -2.59 -6.89
CA GLU A 23 -0.03 -2.01 -6.86
C GLU A 23 0.73 -2.36 -5.58
N CYS A 24 0.11 -2.23 -4.41
CA CYS A 24 0.72 -2.61 -3.13
C CYS A 24 1.11 -4.10 -3.11
N ALA A 25 0.21 -4.99 -3.53
CA ALA A 25 0.47 -6.42 -3.56
C ALA A 25 1.60 -6.78 -4.53
N ALA A 26 1.60 -6.19 -5.73
CA ALA A 26 2.67 -6.36 -6.70
C ALA A 26 4.03 -5.88 -6.16
N ALA A 27 4.06 -4.77 -5.42
CA ALA A 27 5.29 -4.25 -4.83
C ALA A 27 5.88 -5.24 -3.81
N ILE A 28 5.05 -5.78 -2.92
CA ILE A 28 5.49 -6.72 -1.87
C ILE A 28 5.99 -8.01 -2.50
N ILE A 29 5.25 -8.60 -3.44
CA ILE A 29 5.65 -9.81 -4.18
C ILE A 29 7.02 -9.61 -4.84
N LYS A 30 7.24 -8.51 -5.55
CA LYS A 30 8.52 -8.24 -6.23
C LYS A 30 9.69 -8.06 -5.27
N VAL A 31 9.45 -7.47 -4.10
CA VAL A 31 10.48 -7.35 -3.06
C VAL A 31 10.85 -8.72 -2.48
N THR A 32 9.86 -9.60 -2.29
CA THR A 32 10.12 -10.99 -1.84
C THR A 32 10.85 -11.83 -2.88
N GLU A 33 10.65 -11.56 -4.17
CA GLU A 33 11.36 -12.20 -5.30
C GLU A 33 12.80 -11.63 -5.47
N ALA A 34 13.45 -11.22 -4.38
CA ALA A 34 14.81 -10.68 -4.31
C ALA A 34 15.08 -9.37 -5.08
N THR A 35 14.04 -8.62 -5.47
CA THR A 35 14.25 -7.30 -6.08
C THR A 35 14.43 -6.24 -5.00
N SER A 36 15.51 -5.45 -5.06
CA SER A 36 15.73 -4.38 -4.09
C SER A 36 14.56 -3.37 -4.09
N VAL A 37 14.18 -2.86 -2.91
CA VAL A 37 13.08 -1.88 -2.77
C VAL A 37 13.30 -0.64 -3.66
N ARG A 38 14.56 -0.24 -3.88
CA ARG A 38 14.93 0.87 -4.78
C ARG A 38 14.56 0.54 -6.23
N GLN A 39 14.88 -0.66 -6.69
CA GLN A 39 14.61 -1.09 -8.05
C GLN A 39 13.11 -1.26 -8.30
N VAL A 40 12.37 -1.84 -7.34
CA VAL A 40 10.90 -1.96 -7.43
C VAL A 40 10.26 -0.57 -7.50
N ALA A 41 10.72 0.38 -6.67
CA ALA A 41 10.23 1.75 -6.68
C ALA A 41 10.44 2.49 -8.01
N ALA A 42 11.55 2.20 -8.71
CA ALA A 42 11.94 2.89 -9.93
C ALA A 42 11.39 2.23 -11.21
N HIS A 43 11.30 0.89 -11.24
CA HIS A 43 11.01 0.11 -12.45
C HIS A 43 10.01 -1.05 -12.23
N GLY A 44 9.70 -1.40 -10.98
CA GLY A 44 8.85 -2.55 -10.67
C GLY A 44 7.36 -2.26 -10.61
N LEU A 45 6.93 -1.00 -10.74
CA LEU A 45 5.52 -0.59 -10.65
C LEU A 45 5.11 0.24 -11.86
N PHE A 46 3.81 0.30 -12.14
CA PHE A 46 3.25 1.07 -13.26
C PHE A 46 3.62 2.55 -13.18
N LYS A 47 3.65 3.11 -11.97
CA LYS A 47 4.16 4.46 -11.68
C LYS A 47 5.37 4.38 -10.77
N LYS A 48 6.30 5.32 -10.96
CA LYS A 48 7.42 5.50 -10.04
C LYS A 48 6.90 5.95 -8.69
N VAL A 49 7.34 5.26 -7.64
CA VAL A 49 6.94 5.55 -6.25
C VAL A 49 8.20 5.85 -5.45
N ARG A 50 8.07 6.56 -4.32
CA ARG A 50 9.19 6.74 -3.40
C ARG A 50 9.47 5.42 -2.68
N ARG A 51 10.75 5.03 -2.54
CA ARG A 51 11.18 3.85 -1.76
C ARG A 51 10.51 3.77 -0.38
N LYS A 52 10.41 4.92 0.31
CA LYS A 52 9.79 4.99 1.64
C LYS A 52 8.34 4.49 1.65
N MET A 53 7.58 4.74 0.58
CA MET A 53 6.20 4.25 0.48
C MET A 53 6.13 2.73 0.40
N ILE A 54 7.06 2.08 -0.32
CA ILE A 54 7.10 0.62 -0.40
C ILE A 54 7.48 0.03 0.96
N SER A 55 8.48 0.60 1.65
CA SER A 55 8.80 0.20 3.02
C SER A 55 7.58 0.33 3.94
N GLU A 56 6.87 1.46 3.89
CA GLU A 56 5.64 1.64 4.66
C GLU A 56 4.50 0.68 4.29
N TRP A 57 4.47 0.13 3.07
CA TRP A 57 3.50 -0.91 2.70
C TRP A 57 3.87 -2.26 3.30
N ILE A 58 5.17 -2.62 3.25
CA ILE A 58 5.69 -3.85 3.85
C ILE A 58 5.45 -3.82 5.35
N ASP A 59 5.86 -2.74 6.04
CA ASP A 59 5.72 -2.61 7.49
C ASP A 59 4.24 -2.76 7.92
N ARG A 60 3.31 -2.15 7.18
CA ARG A 60 1.87 -2.27 7.48
C ARG A 60 1.32 -3.66 7.19
N TYR A 61 1.77 -4.29 6.11
CA TYR A 61 1.36 -5.66 5.78
C TYR A 61 1.87 -6.66 6.82
N GLU A 62 3.07 -6.47 7.35
CA GLU A 62 3.61 -7.29 8.43
C GLU A 62 2.84 -7.10 9.75
N GLN A 63 2.44 -5.87 10.06
CA GLN A 63 1.72 -5.54 11.30
C GLN A 63 0.24 -5.94 11.28
N GLU A 64 -0.45 -5.71 10.17
CA GLU A 64 -1.92 -5.75 10.09
C GLU A 64 -2.45 -6.62 8.95
N GLY A 65 -1.56 -7.24 8.15
CA GLY A 65 -1.95 -8.02 6.97
C GLY A 65 -2.59 -7.16 5.87
N LEU A 66 -3.57 -7.74 5.18
CA LEU A 66 -4.26 -7.07 4.07
C LEU A 66 -5.04 -5.82 4.50
N GLU A 67 -5.54 -5.78 5.74
CA GLU A 67 -6.25 -4.60 6.26
C GLU A 67 -5.32 -3.38 6.36
N GLY A 68 -4.03 -3.60 6.65
CA GLY A 68 -3.01 -2.54 6.68
C GLY A 68 -2.72 -1.90 5.33
N LEU A 69 -3.04 -2.60 4.23
CA LEU A 69 -2.90 -2.09 2.87
C LEU A 69 -4.11 -1.27 2.42
N LYS A 70 -5.24 -1.32 3.13
CA LYS A 70 -6.41 -0.49 2.82
C LYS A 70 -6.21 0.95 3.27
N ILE A 71 -6.85 1.87 2.57
CA ILE A 71 -6.85 3.29 2.96
C ILE A 71 -7.76 3.43 4.18
N LYS A 72 -7.17 3.59 5.36
CA LYS A 72 -7.91 3.83 6.61
C LYS A 72 -8.65 5.17 6.60
N PRO A 73 -9.83 5.25 7.24
CA PRO A 73 -10.53 6.52 7.43
C PRO A 73 -9.64 7.51 8.21
N GLY A 74 -9.67 8.79 7.83
CA GLY A 74 -8.82 9.84 8.41
C GLY A 74 -7.46 10.04 7.73
N ARG A 75 -7.08 9.20 6.77
CA ARG A 75 -5.85 9.34 5.96
C ARG A 75 -6.00 10.30 4.77
N GLY A 76 -7.20 10.85 4.58
CA GLY A 76 -7.47 11.87 3.56
C GLY A 76 -6.82 13.21 3.90
N LYS A 77 -6.72 14.10 2.90
CA LYS A 77 -6.31 15.49 3.16
C LYS A 77 -7.31 16.11 4.15
N LYS A 78 -6.80 16.72 5.21
CA LYS A 78 -7.61 17.58 6.09
C LYS A 78 -8.31 18.63 5.21
N PRO A 79 -9.58 18.96 5.45
CA PRO A 79 -10.26 19.98 4.69
C PRO A 79 -9.48 21.30 4.80
N ALA A 80 -9.31 21.99 3.67
CA ALA A 80 -8.59 23.27 3.65
C ALA A 80 -9.34 24.38 4.40
N PHE A 81 -10.64 24.18 4.64
CA PHE A 81 -11.51 25.14 5.31
C PHE A 81 -12.22 24.46 6.49
N SER A 82 -12.06 25.06 7.66
CA SER A 82 -12.85 24.75 8.87
C SER A 82 -13.59 26.04 9.25
N PRO A 83 -14.92 26.13 9.14
CA PRO A 83 -15.64 27.33 9.53
C PRO A 83 -15.49 27.56 11.05
N CYS A 84 -14.95 28.71 11.45
CA CYS A 84 -15.01 29.17 12.84
C CYS A 84 -16.47 29.50 13.17
N THR A 85 -17.14 28.62 13.89
CA THR A 85 -18.49 28.91 14.40
C THR A 85 -18.37 29.94 15.53
N ARG A 86 -18.85 31.17 15.28
CA ARG A 86 -18.95 32.21 16.30
C ARG A 86 -20.02 31.78 17.30
N LYS A 87 -19.62 31.39 18.51
CA LYS A 87 -20.54 31.14 19.62
C LYS A 87 -20.96 32.50 20.21
N TYR A 88 -22.26 32.73 20.29
CA TYR A 88 -22.86 33.87 20.98
C TYR A 88 -22.93 33.61 22.48
#